data_AF-A0A9R0TDE8-F1
#
_entry.id   AF-A0A9R0TDE8-F1
#
_cell.length_a   1.000
_cell.length_b   1.000
_cell.length_c   1.000
_cell.angle_alpha   90.00
_cell.angle_beta   90.00
_cell.angle_gamma   90.00
#
_symmetry.space_group_name_H-M   'P 1'
#
loop_
_entity.id
_entity.type
_entity.pdbx_description
1 polymer ?
#
loop_
_entity_poly.entity_id
_entity_poly.type
_entity_poly.pdbx_seq_one_letter_code
_entity_poly.pdbx_strand_id
1 'polypeptide(L)'
;MPDMEEGRSRQRILTFAAKRYISAIERNPEDPDAYYNWALVLQESADNVDPNSDSSKDSLLEEACKKYAEATRLCPTLYDAYYNWAIAIADRAKMRGRTKEAEELWQQAIRNYDKAVQLSWNSPQALNNWGLGLQELSAIVPAKDKQTIIKTAISKFRSAIQLQFDFHRAIYNLGTVLYGLAEDTSRSGGPDTSPNDLYSQSAIYVAAAHALKPNYSVYRSALRLVRSMLPLPYLKVGYLTAPPADDPVAPHKHWERSQFILNHTELQQVNDSESAPVKANALVEKAKRFIKVDVADIVSVSTCSDLTLPPGAGLCINTTHGPVFLVADTWESLDGWLDAIRLVYTIFARGKTDVLAGIITG
;
A
#
# COMPACT_ATOMS: atom_id res chain seq x y z
N MET A 1 12.00 23.72 -28.94
CA MET A 1 13.12 23.23 -29.78
C MET A 1 14.17 22.42 -29.03
N PRO A 2 14.50 22.68 -27.74
CA PRO A 2 15.46 21.86 -26.97
C PRO A 2 15.05 20.38 -26.84
N ASP A 3 13.79 20.12 -26.47
CA ASP A 3 13.29 18.75 -26.23
C ASP A 3 13.34 17.83 -27.47
N MET A 4 13.24 18.41 -28.67
CA MET A 4 13.30 17.67 -29.94
C MET A 4 14.73 17.28 -30.36
N GLU A 5 15.73 18.06 -29.95
CA GLU A 5 17.14 17.69 -30.14
C GLU A 5 17.58 16.69 -29.08
N GLU A 6 17.11 16.85 -27.85
CA GLU A 6 17.38 15.93 -26.74
C GLU A 6 16.81 14.53 -27.02
N GLY A 7 15.56 14.44 -27.49
CA GLY A 7 14.95 13.17 -27.91
C GLY A 7 15.71 12.47 -29.04
N ARG A 8 16.14 13.23 -30.07
CA ARG A 8 16.98 12.67 -31.17
C ARG A 8 18.37 12.28 -30.70
N SER A 9 18.95 12.98 -29.72
CA SER A 9 20.21 12.61 -29.08
C SER A 9 20.06 11.29 -28.32
N ARG A 10 19.01 11.15 -27.51
CA ARG A 10 18.69 9.94 -26.75
C ARG A 10 18.49 8.73 -27.66
N GLN A 11 17.73 8.87 -28.75
CA GLN A 11 17.49 7.77 -29.68
C GLN A 11 18.78 7.26 -30.35
N ARG A 12 19.72 8.16 -30.67
CA ARG A 12 21.04 7.77 -31.20
C ARG A 12 21.85 6.98 -30.16
N ILE A 13 21.83 7.40 -28.90
CA ILE A 13 22.50 6.72 -27.79
C ILE A 13 21.92 5.31 -27.60
N LEU A 14 20.59 5.18 -27.57
CA LEU A 14 19.91 3.88 -27.43
C LEU A 14 20.23 2.94 -28.60
N THR A 15 20.19 3.46 -29.82
CA THR A 15 20.56 2.69 -31.02
C THR A 15 22.02 2.20 -30.97
N PHE A 16 22.93 3.06 -30.51
CA PHE A 16 24.34 2.70 -30.33
C PHE A 16 24.51 1.63 -29.24
N ALA A 17 23.85 1.79 -28.09
CA ALA A 17 23.87 0.82 -27.00
C ALA A 17 23.33 -0.56 -27.44
N ALA A 18 22.21 -0.60 -28.17
CA ALA A 18 21.66 -1.84 -28.71
C ALA A 18 22.67 -2.57 -29.60
N LYS A 19 23.35 -1.87 -30.51
CA LYS A 19 24.42 -2.45 -31.36
C LYS A 19 25.58 -3.01 -30.54
N ARG A 20 25.94 -2.35 -29.42
CA ARG A 20 27.00 -2.83 -28.53
C ARG A 20 26.62 -4.14 -27.86
N TYR A 21 25.38 -4.27 -27.36
CA TYR A 21 24.91 -5.51 -26.74
C TYR A 21 24.69 -6.64 -27.75
N ILE A 22 24.19 -6.34 -28.96
CA ILE A 22 24.13 -7.32 -30.06
C ILE A 22 25.53 -7.89 -30.34
N SER A 23 26.52 -7.01 -30.49
CA SER A 23 27.90 -7.44 -30.75
C SER A 23 28.55 -8.13 -29.53
N ALA A 24 28.08 -7.87 -28.31
CA ALA A 24 28.51 -8.62 -27.13
C ALA A 24 27.96 -10.05 -27.16
N ILE A 25 26.68 -10.21 -27.47
CA ILE A 25 26.00 -11.52 -27.63
C ILE A 25 26.61 -12.33 -28.77
N GLU A 26 26.95 -11.71 -29.90
CA GLU A 26 27.66 -12.39 -31.01
C GLU A 26 29.02 -12.97 -30.57
N ARG A 27 29.71 -12.31 -29.64
CA ARG A 27 30.99 -12.77 -29.10
C ARG A 27 30.81 -13.80 -27.98
N ASN A 28 29.76 -13.65 -27.17
CA ASN A 28 29.44 -14.55 -26.08
C ASN A 28 27.90 -14.73 -25.97
N PRO A 29 27.33 -15.76 -26.62
CA PRO A 29 25.89 -16.02 -26.57
C PRO A 29 25.38 -16.48 -25.20
N GLU A 30 26.27 -16.80 -24.26
CA GLU A 30 25.91 -17.27 -22.91
C GLU A 30 26.07 -16.15 -21.85
N ASP A 31 26.09 -14.88 -22.28
CA ASP A 31 26.16 -13.71 -21.39
C ASP A 31 24.74 -13.21 -21.00
N PRO A 32 24.18 -13.60 -19.83
CA PRO A 32 22.86 -13.15 -19.40
C PRO A 32 22.76 -11.63 -19.24
N ASP A 33 23.86 -10.96 -18.85
CA ASP A 33 23.87 -9.51 -18.61
C ASP A 33 23.77 -8.74 -19.93
N ALA A 34 24.37 -9.26 -21.02
CA ALA A 34 24.22 -8.66 -22.34
C ALA A 34 22.77 -8.71 -22.84
N TYR A 35 22.06 -9.84 -22.63
CA TYR A 35 20.63 -9.95 -22.94
C TYR A 35 19.78 -9.05 -22.05
N TYR A 36 20.01 -9.05 -20.74
CA TYR A 36 19.30 -8.20 -19.77
C TYR A 36 19.44 -6.72 -20.12
N ASN A 37 20.66 -6.25 -20.35
CA ASN A 37 20.90 -4.84 -20.67
C ASN A 37 20.36 -4.44 -22.05
N TRP A 38 20.39 -5.36 -23.03
CA TRP A 38 19.71 -5.11 -24.30
C TRP A 38 18.20 -4.96 -24.12
N ALA A 39 17.58 -5.79 -23.28
CA ALA A 39 16.16 -5.69 -22.96
C ALA A 39 15.80 -4.32 -22.34
N LEU A 40 16.63 -3.82 -21.41
CA LEU A 40 16.47 -2.47 -20.84
C LEU A 40 16.53 -1.38 -21.91
N VAL A 41 17.50 -1.45 -22.83
CA VAL A 41 17.60 -0.49 -23.95
C VAL A 41 16.36 -0.54 -24.85
N LEU A 42 15.79 -1.72 -25.08
CA LEU A 42 14.57 -1.89 -25.86
C LEU A 42 13.35 -1.28 -25.17
N GLN A 43 13.19 -1.48 -23.85
CA GLN A 43 12.12 -0.82 -23.08
C GLN A 43 12.26 0.70 -23.09
N GLU A 44 13.47 1.20 -22.87
CA GLU A 44 13.75 2.63 -22.91
C GLU A 44 13.47 3.20 -24.32
N SER A 45 13.79 2.47 -25.38
CA SER A 45 13.44 2.84 -26.75
C SER A 45 11.92 2.85 -26.96
N ALA A 46 11.18 1.95 -26.32
CA ALA A 46 9.73 1.85 -26.40
C ALA A 46 9.02 3.05 -25.73
N ASP A 47 9.65 3.70 -24.75
CA ASP A 47 9.14 4.93 -24.13
C ASP A 47 9.47 6.20 -24.91
N ASN A 48 10.44 6.13 -25.83
CA ASN A 48 10.91 7.26 -26.64
C ASN A 48 10.74 7.00 -28.15
N VAL A 49 9.70 6.26 -28.55
CA VAL A 49 9.46 5.91 -29.96
C VAL A 49 9.37 7.17 -30.82
N ASP A 50 10.20 7.23 -31.87
CA ASP A 50 10.10 8.24 -32.91
C ASP A 50 8.79 8.02 -33.69
N PRO A 51 7.90 9.02 -33.80
CA PRO A 51 6.65 8.91 -34.57
C PRO A 51 6.85 8.50 -36.03
N ASN A 52 8.06 8.69 -36.58
CA ASN A 52 8.42 8.33 -37.95
C ASN A 52 9.15 6.98 -38.07
N SER A 53 9.30 6.23 -36.97
CA SER A 53 9.92 4.91 -36.98
C SER A 53 8.95 3.82 -37.45
N ASP A 54 9.47 2.83 -38.17
CA ASP A 54 8.73 1.61 -38.51
C ASP A 54 8.45 0.72 -37.28
N SER A 55 9.16 0.95 -36.16
CA SER A 55 9.00 0.16 -34.92
C SER A 55 7.94 0.77 -34.01
N SER A 56 6.95 -0.02 -33.62
CA SER A 56 5.95 0.38 -32.63
C SER A 56 6.44 0.14 -31.20
N LYS A 57 5.89 0.89 -30.23
CA LYS A 57 6.14 0.67 -28.79
C LYS A 57 5.93 -0.79 -28.39
N ASP A 58 4.85 -1.41 -28.86
CA ASP A 58 4.54 -2.81 -28.55
C ASP A 58 5.57 -3.79 -29.15
N SER A 59 6.03 -3.56 -30.38
CA SER A 59 7.06 -4.41 -31.01
C SER A 59 8.39 -4.37 -30.25
N LEU A 60 8.78 -3.20 -29.74
CA LEU A 60 9.98 -3.02 -28.92
C LEU A 60 9.84 -3.70 -27.56
N LEU A 61 8.68 -3.57 -26.91
CA LEU A 61 8.39 -4.26 -25.65
C LEU A 61 8.35 -5.78 -25.82
N GLU A 62 7.82 -6.28 -26.93
CA GLU A 62 7.83 -7.71 -27.24
C GLU A 62 9.25 -8.24 -27.42
N GLU A 63 10.11 -7.52 -28.15
CA GLU A 63 11.51 -7.91 -28.29
C GLU A 63 12.25 -7.84 -26.96
N ALA A 64 11.98 -6.83 -26.12
CA ALA A 64 12.51 -6.74 -24.76
C ALA A 64 12.11 -7.97 -23.93
N CYS A 65 10.85 -8.40 -24.01
CA CYS A 65 10.37 -9.61 -23.34
C CYS A 65 11.16 -10.86 -23.77
N LYS A 66 11.48 -11.01 -25.06
CA LYS A 66 12.30 -12.14 -25.54
C LYS A 66 13.73 -12.09 -24.98
N LYS A 67 14.33 -10.90 -24.88
CA LYS A 67 15.68 -10.76 -24.31
C LYS A 67 15.69 -11.03 -22.81
N TYR A 68 14.67 -10.60 -22.06
CA TYR A 68 14.54 -10.99 -20.66
C TYR A 68 14.33 -12.50 -20.49
N ALA A 69 13.50 -13.12 -21.34
CA ALA A 69 13.31 -14.56 -21.32
C ALA A 69 14.64 -15.30 -21.50
N GLU A 70 15.49 -14.83 -22.42
CA GLU A 70 16.81 -15.42 -22.63
C GLU A 70 17.78 -15.16 -21.46
N ALA A 71 17.80 -13.94 -20.92
CA ALA A 71 18.60 -13.61 -19.74
C ALA A 71 18.24 -14.50 -18.54
N THR A 72 16.94 -14.73 -18.30
CA THR A 72 16.46 -15.61 -17.22
C THR A 72 16.65 -17.10 -17.52
N ARG A 73 16.67 -17.51 -18.78
CA ARG A 73 17.05 -18.88 -19.20
C ARG A 73 18.51 -19.17 -18.84
N LEU A 74 19.40 -18.22 -19.15
CA LEU A 74 20.84 -18.30 -18.86
C LEU A 74 21.15 -18.14 -17.37
N CYS A 75 20.44 -17.25 -16.68
CA CYS A 75 20.58 -17.02 -15.24
C CYS A 75 19.20 -17.01 -14.54
N PRO A 76 18.69 -18.17 -14.09
CA PRO A 76 17.37 -18.30 -13.45
C PRO A 76 17.24 -17.60 -12.09
N THR A 77 18.32 -17.03 -11.57
CA THR A 77 18.37 -16.28 -10.32
C THR A 77 18.51 -14.77 -10.53
N LEU A 78 18.47 -14.29 -11.78
CA LEU A 78 18.60 -12.88 -12.11
C LEU A 78 17.32 -12.11 -11.77
N TYR A 79 17.23 -11.67 -10.52
CA TYR A 79 16.10 -10.89 -9.98
C TYR A 79 15.68 -9.73 -10.89
N ASP A 80 16.63 -8.90 -11.31
CA ASP A 80 16.36 -7.69 -12.07
C ASP A 80 15.75 -7.99 -13.45
N ALA A 81 16.13 -9.13 -14.06
CA ALA A 81 15.53 -9.56 -15.32
C ALA A 81 14.06 -9.94 -15.14
N TYR A 82 13.72 -10.74 -14.12
CA TYR A 82 12.32 -11.08 -13.82
C TYR A 82 11.47 -9.83 -13.50
N TYR A 83 12.01 -8.92 -12.69
CA TYR A 83 11.30 -7.70 -12.30
C TYR A 83 11.01 -6.78 -13.49
N ASN A 84 12.03 -6.48 -14.31
CA ASN A 84 11.86 -5.59 -15.46
C ASN A 84 11.08 -6.26 -16.61
N TRP A 85 11.19 -7.58 -16.74
CA TRP A 85 10.34 -8.35 -17.66
C TRP A 85 8.87 -8.23 -17.29
N ALA A 86 8.54 -8.35 -16.00
CA ALA A 86 7.17 -8.14 -15.53
C ALA A 86 6.63 -6.75 -15.86
N ILE A 87 7.48 -5.70 -15.76
CA ILE A 87 7.12 -4.33 -16.16
C ILE A 87 6.84 -4.26 -17.66
N ALA A 88 7.73 -4.83 -18.50
CA ALA A 88 7.54 -4.83 -19.95
C ALA A 88 6.22 -5.51 -20.36
N ILE A 89 5.92 -6.68 -19.75
CA ILE A 89 4.67 -7.40 -19.99
C ILE A 89 3.46 -6.58 -19.51
N ALA A 90 3.55 -5.95 -18.34
CA ALA A 90 2.48 -5.11 -17.79
C ALA A 90 2.16 -3.92 -18.72
N ASP A 91 3.18 -3.30 -19.31
CA ASP A 91 2.96 -2.19 -20.25
C ASP A 91 2.32 -2.67 -21.55
N ARG A 92 2.70 -3.85 -22.06
CA ARG A 92 1.98 -4.51 -23.17
C ARG A 92 0.51 -4.79 -22.80
N ALA A 93 0.26 -5.31 -21.60
CA ALA A 93 -1.10 -5.59 -21.13
C ALA A 93 -1.99 -4.33 -21.12
N LYS A 94 -1.46 -3.20 -20.64
CA LYS A 94 -2.18 -1.91 -20.66
C LYS A 94 -2.54 -1.47 -22.08
N MET A 95 -1.67 -1.68 -23.06
CA MET A 95 -1.92 -1.32 -24.46
C MET A 95 -3.05 -2.15 -25.09
N ARG A 96 -3.35 -3.34 -24.54
CA ARG A 96 -4.45 -4.20 -24.98
C ARG A 96 -5.78 -3.90 -24.29
N GLY A 97 -5.79 -3.10 -23.22
CA GLY A 97 -7.01 -2.71 -22.51
C GLY A 97 -7.71 -3.91 -21.85
N ARG A 98 -8.99 -4.13 -22.16
CA ARG A 98 -9.84 -5.13 -21.51
C ARG A 98 -10.09 -6.35 -22.41
N THR A 99 -9.02 -6.97 -22.90
CA THR A 99 -9.09 -8.16 -23.78
C THR A 99 -8.61 -9.43 -23.08
N LYS A 100 -8.86 -10.59 -23.69
CA LYS A 100 -8.32 -11.87 -23.21
C LYS A 100 -6.79 -11.93 -23.29
N GLU A 101 -6.20 -11.34 -24.32
CA GLU A 101 -4.75 -11.17 -24.42
C GLU A 101 -4.21 -10.33 -23.25
N ALA A 102 -4.89 -9.24 -22.86
CA ALA A 102 -4.50 -8.44 -21.71
C ALA A 102 -4.53 -9.26 -20.40
N GLU A 103 -5.54 -10.11 -20.23
CA GLU A 103 -5.66 -11.03 -19.09
C GLU A 103 -4.47 -11.98 -19.00
N GLU A 104 -4.10 -12.61 -20.13
CA GLU A 104 -2.95 -13.52 -20.20
C GLU A 104 -1.62 -12.80 -19.92
N LEU A 105 -1.45 -11.59 -20.46
CA LEU A 105 -0.27 -10.75 -20.20
C LEU A 105 -0.20 -10.35 -18.73
N TRP A 106 -1.30 -9.92 -18.11
CA TRP A 106 -1.31 -9.60 -16.68
C TRP A 106 -0.94 -10.81 -15.82
N GLN A 107 -1.47 -12.00 -16.12
CA GLN A 107 -1.10 -13.23 -15.44
C GLN A 107 0.39 -13.56 -15.62
N GLN A 108 0.96 -13.34 -16.80
CA GLN A 108 2.39 -13.49 -17.05
C GLN A 108 3.24 -12.49 -16.26
N ALA A 109 2.84 -11.21 -16.22
CA ALA A 109 3.53 -10.19 -15.43
C ALA A 109 3.52 -10.55 -13.94
N ILE A 110 2.36 -10.98 -13.42
CA ILE A 110 2.19 -11.43 -12.03
C ILE A 110 3.13 -12.60 -11.69
N ARG A 111 3.26 -13.61 -12.56
CA ARG A 111 4.20 -14.72 -12.35
C ARG A 111 5.66 -14.26 -12.30
N ASN A 112 6.03 -13.30 -13.13
CA ASN A 112 7.38 -12.75 -13.12
C ASN A 112 7.65 -11.87 -11.89
N TYR A 113 6.67 -11.08 -11.44
CA TYR A 113 6.76 -10.35 -10.16
C TYR A 113 6.89 -11.31 -8.97
N ASP A 114 6.09 -12.38 -8.92
CA ASP A 114 6.19 -13.42 -7.90
C ASP A 114 7.59 -14.03 -7.89
N LYS A 115 8.11 -14.43 -9.06
CA LYS A 115 9.46 -14.99 -9.16
C LYS A 115 10.54 -14.01 -8.72
N ALA A 116 10.43 -12.74 -9.08
CA ALA A 116 11.33 -11.69 -8.61
C ALA A 116 11.28 -11.56 -7.08
N VAL A 117 10.10 -11.51 -6.47
CA VAL A 117 9.97 -11.43 -5.01
C VAL A 117 10.48 -12.70 -4.31
N GLN A 118 10.35 -13.88 -4.90
CA GLN A 118 10.96 -15.10 -4.37
C GLN A 118 12.49 -15.06 -4.36
N LEU A 119 13.10 -14.41 -5.36
CA LEU A 119 14.56 -14.22 -5.44
C LEU A 119 15.05 -13.10 -4.50
N SER A 120 14.26 -12.03 -4.35
CA SER A 120 14.56 -10.91 -3.45
C SER A 120 13.29 -10.44 -2.72
N TRP A 121 13.04 -11.02 -1.55
CA TRP A 121 11.82 -10.80 -0.76
C TRP A 121 11.72 -9.39 -0.18
N ASN A 122 12.82 -8.65 -0.13
CA ASN A 122 12.98 -7.35 0.53
C ASN A 122 12.84 -6.15 -0.43
N SER A 123 12.09 -6.27 -1.54
CA SER A 123 11.84 -5.18 -2.49
C SER A 123 10.41 -4.62 -2.37
N PRO A 124 10.22 -3.47 -1.69
CA PRO A 124 8.92 -2.78 -1.64
C PRO A 124 8.37 -2.47 -3.03
N GLN A 125 9.24 -2.06 -3.97
CA GLN A 125 8.87 -1.68 -5.33
C GLN A 125 8.30 -2.87 -6.12
N ALA A 126 8.91 -4.05 -5.99
CA ALA A 126 8.40 -5.28 -6.63
C ALA A 126 7.04 -5.69 -6.05
N LEU A 127 6.89 -5.66 -4.73
CA LEU A 127 5.62 -5.95 -4.07
C LEU A 127 4.51 -4.96 -4.46
N ASN A 128 4.83 -3.67 -4.54
CA ASN A 128 3.89 -2.64 -4.98
C ASN A 128 3.47 -2.86 -6.45
N ASN A 129 4.42 -3.13 -7.34
CA ASN A 129 4.10 -3.36 -8.76
C ASN A 129 3.33 -4.67 -8.98
N TRP A 130 3.61 -5.69 -8.17
CA TRP A 130 2.81 -6.91 -8.13
C TRP A 130 1.36 -6.61 -7.71
N GLY A 131 1.17 -5.85 -6.62
CA GLY A 131 -0.14 -5.40 -6.18
C GLY A 131 -0.90 -4.62 -7.26
N LEU A 132 -0.21 -3.72 -7.98
CA LEU A 132 -0.79 -2.99 -9.11
C LEU A 132 -1.20 -3.92 -10.25
N GLY A 133 -0.36 -4.88 -10.63
CA GLY A 133 -0.71 -5.87 -11.67
C GLY A 133 -1.93 -6.71 -11.29
N LEU A 134 -2.06 -7.08 -10.01
CA LEU A 134 -3.25 -7.76 -9.49
C LEU A 134 -4.49 -6.86 -9.53
N GLN A 135 -4.36 -5.58 -9.18
CA GLN A 135 -5.46 -4.61 -9.28
C GLN A 135 -5.93 -4.44 -10.73
N GLU A 136 -5.01 -4.31 -11.69
CA GLU A 136 -5.36 -4.21 -13.12
C GLU A 136 -6.02 -5.49 -13.64
N LEU A 137 -5.49 -6.67 -13.27
CA LEU A 137 -6.11 -7.95 -13.60
C LEU A 137 -7.54 -8.03 -13.04
N SER A 138 -7.74 -7.60 -11.79
CA SER A 138 -9.05 -7.64 -11.13
C SER A 138 -10.12 -6.80 -11.83
N ALA A 139 -9.73 -5.78 -12.60
CA ALA A 139 -10.64 -4.89 -13.33
C ALA A 139 -11.17 -5.52 -14.64
N ILE A 140 -10.54 -6.58 -15.12
CA ILE A 140 -10.86 -7.22 -16.40
C ILE A 140 -11.34 -8.67 -16.29
N VAL A 141 -11.10 -9.32 -15.15
CA VAL A 141 -11.58 -10.70 -14.87
C VAL A 141 -13.06 -10.72 -14.41
N PRO A 142 -13.73 -11.90 -14.48
CA PRO A 142 -15.06 -12.08 -13.93
C PRO A 142 -15.14 -11.81 -12.42
N ALA A 143 -16.31 -11.38 -11.94
CA ALA A 143 -16.54 -11.01 -10.54
C ALA A 143 -16.21 -12.13 -9.53
N LYS A 144 -16.39 -13.40 -9.91
CA LYS A 144 -16.06 -14.57 -9.08
C LYS A 144 -14.57 -14.65 -8.71
N ASP A 145 -13.69 -14.21 -9.60
CA ASP A 145 -12.23 -14.29 -9.42
C ASP A 145 -11.68 -13.00 -8.80
N LYS A 146 -12.40 -11.88 -8.98
CA LYS A 146 -12.03 -10.53 -8.53
C LYS A 146 -11.70 -10.47 -7.04
N GLN A 147 -12.54 -11.06 -6.17
CA GLN A 147 -12.34 -10.93 -4.71
C GLN A 147 -11.02 -11.52 -4.24
N THR A 148 -10.65 -12.71 -4.71
CA THR A 148 -9.39 -13.38 -4.35
C THR A 148 -8.18 -12.59 -4.84
N ILE A 149 -8.27 -12.04 -6.06
CA ILE A 149 -7.21 -11.22 -6.65
C ILE A 149 -7.03 -9.91 -5.86
N ILE A 150 -8.12 -9.23 -5.51
CA ILE A 150 -8.07 -8.00 -4.70
C ILE A 150 -7.49 -8.26 -3.30
N LYS A 151 -7.90 -9.34 -2.62
CA LYS A 151 -7.31 -9.72 -1.33
C LYS A 151 -5.80 -9.95 -1.43
N THR A 152 -5.36 -10.58 -2.52
CA THR A 152 -3.93 -10.76 -2.79
C THR A 152 -3.23 -9.43 -3.05
N ALA A 153 -3.84 -8.51 -3.81
CA ALA A 153 -3.29 -7.18 -4.06
C ALA A 153 -3.10 -6.39 -2.75
N ILE A 154 -4.12 -6.38 -1.88
CA ILE A 154 -4.06 -5.77 -0.55
C ILE A 154 -2.89 -6.32 0.27
N SER A 155 -2.73 -7.65 0.29
CA SER A 155 -1.60 -8.31 0.97
C SER A 155 -0.24 -7.86 0.44
N LYS A 156 -0.08 -7.71 -0.89
CA LYS A 156 1.18 -7.23 -1.49
C LYS A 156 1.47 -5.77 -1.16
N PHE A 157 0.47 -4.88 -1.20
CA PHE A 157 0.67 -3.50 -0.79
C PHE A 157 1.02 -3.38 0.70
N ARG A 158 0.34 -4.12 1.58
CA ARG A 158 0.69 -4.18 3.01
C ARG A 158 2.11 -4.69 3.23
N SER A 159 2.53 -5.72 2.50
CA SER A 159 3.90 -6.24 2.57
C SER A 159 4.93 -5.18 2.13
N ALA A 160 4.64 -4.42 1.07
CA ALA A 160 5.50 -3.32 0.64
C ALA A 160 5.63 -2.22 1.72
N ILE A 161 4.53 -1.88 2.39
CA ILE A 161 4.51 -0.90 3.49
C ILE A 161 5.27 -1.43 4.71
N GLN A 162 5.18 -2.74 5.01
CA GLN A 162 5.93 -3.33 6.12
C GLN A 162 7.44 -3.31 5.91
N LEU A 163 7.91 -3.43 4.66
CA LEU A 163 9.33 -3.29 4.33
C LEU A 163 9.79 -1.82 4.34
N GLN A 164 8.92 -0.91 3.90
CA GLN A 164 9.19 0.52 3.87
C GLN A 164 7.93 1.30 4.26
N PHE A 165 7.84 1.66 5.55
CA PHE A 165 6.64 2.27 6.12
C PHE A 165 6.25 3.61 5.47
N ASP A 166 7.22 4.39 4.98
CA ASP A 166 6.96 5.65 4.30
C ASP A 166 6.82 5.52 2.78
N PHE A 167 6.63 4.30 2.26
CA PHE A 167 6.45 4.07 0.83
C PHE A 167 5.07 4.54 0.36
N HIS A 168 4.96 5.85 0.20
CA HIS A 168 3.71 6.57 -0.09
C HIS A 168 2.96 6.06 -1.32
N ARG A 169 3.65 5.48 -2.33
CA ARG A 169 3.01 4.87 -3.50
C ARG A 169 2.21 3.62 -3.12
N ALA A 170 2.78 2.74 -2.30
CA ALA A 170 2.07 1.55 -1.81
C ALA A 170 0.91 1.91 -0.88
N ILE A 171 1.12 2.90 0.01
CA ILE A 171 0.06 3.46 0.87
C ILE A 171 -1.10 4.00 0.01
N TYR A 172 -0.79 4.81 -1.00
CA TYR A 172 -1.79 5.36 -1.90
C TYR A 172 -2.54 4.26 -2.67
N ASN A 173 -1.80 3.32 -3.26
CA ASN A 173 -2.38 2.24 -4.06
C ASN A 173 -3.30 1.34 -3.20
N LEU A 174 -2.90 1.03 -1.97
CA LEU A 174 -3.76 0.32 -1.02
C LEU A 174 -5.06 1.10 -0.75
N GLY A 175 -4.96 2.41 -0.51
CA GLY A 175 -6.13 3.29 -0.39
C GLY A 175 -7.07 3.20 -1.61
N THR A 176 -6.53 3.20 -2.83
CA THR A 176 -7.34 3.08 -4.06
C THR A 176 -8.00 1.71 -4.21
N VAL A 177 -7.31 0.63 -3.83
CA VAL A 177 -7.88 -0.72 -3.88
C VAL A 177 -9.00 -0.89 -2.87
N LEU A 178 -8.83 -0.36 -1.66
CA LEU A 178 -9.87 -0.37 -0.63
C LEU A 178 -11.10 0.43 -1.05
N TYR A 179 -10.90 1.56 -1.74
CA TYR A 179 -12.00 2.34 -2.33
C TYR A 179 -12.77 1.52 -3.38
N GLY A 180 -12.04 0.89 -4.31
CA GLY A 180 -12.66 0.05 -5.33
C GLY A 180 -13.42 -1.13 -4.74
N LEU A 181 -12.89 -1.74 -3.68
CA LEU A 181 -13.57 -2.80 -2.94
C LEU A 181 -14.83 -2.29 -2.24
N ALA A 182 -14.81 -1.08 -1.65
CA ALA A 182 -15.98 -0.45 -1.05
C ALA A 182 -17.10 -0.24 -2.08
N GLU A 183 -16.76 0.26 -3.27
CA GLU A 183 -17.70 0.44 -4.39
C GLU A 183 -18.34 -0.88 -4.83
N ASP A 184 -17.54 -1.94 -4.97
CA ASP A 184 -18.04 -3.25 -5.35
C ASP A 184 -18.96 -3.85 -4.29
N THR A 185 -18.58 -3.75 -3.01
CA THR A 185 -19.39 -4.24 -1.88
C THR A 185 -20.70 -3.47 -1.77
N SER A 186 -20.67 -2.14 -1.95
CA SER A 186 -21.88 -1.30 -1.94
C SER A 186 -22.86 -1.66 -3.06
N ARG A 187 -22.37 -2.12 -4.22
CA ARG A 187 -23.21 -2.53 -5.35
C ARG A 187 -23.74 -3.95 -5.23
N SER A 188 -22.97 -4.83 -4.58
CA SER A 188 -23.30 -6.27 -4.48
C SER A 188 -24.07 -6.65 -3.21
N GLY A 189 -24.15 -5.76 -2.20
CA GLY A 189 -24.94 -5.99 -0.98
C GLY A 189 -24.40 -7.12 -0.10
N GLY A 190 -23.08 -7.38 -0.15
CA GLY A 190 -22.44 -8.49 0.55
C GLY A 190 -22.43 -8.35 2.09
N PRO A 191 -22.46 -9.47 2.85
CA PRO A 191 -22.73 -9.47 4.29
C PRO A 191 -21.53 -9.25 5.23
N ASP A 192 -20.28 -9.35 4.77
CA ASP A 192 -19.15 -9.58 5.70
C ASP A 192 -18.32 -8.33 6.07
N THR A 193 -18.48 -7.19 5.39
CA THR A 193 -17.79 -5.94 5.77
C THR A 193 -18.63 -4.75 5.30
N SER A 194 -18.91 -3.80 6.20
CA SER A 194 -19.64 -2.59 5.84
C SER A 194 -18.84 -1.79 4.80
N PRO A 195 -19.44 -1.41 3.65
CA PRO A 195 -18.78 -0.52 2.68
C PRO A 195 -18.20 0.75 3.33
N ASN A 196 -18.84 1.26 4.38
CA ASN A 196 -18.39 2.43 5.11
C ASN A 196 -17.04 2.22 5.80
N ASP A 197 -16.76 1.03 6.31
CA ASP A 197 -15.47 0.73 6.95
C ASP A 197 -14.35 0.72 5.90
N LEU A 198 -14.63 0.18 4.71
CA LEU A 198 -13.68 0.18 3.60
C LEU A 198 -13.42 1.60 3.06
N TYR A 199 -14.47 2.42 2.92
CA TYR A 199 -14.33 3.84 2.57
C TYR A 199 -13.51 4.60 3.62
N SER A 200 -13.76 4.36 4.91
CA SER A 200 -12.99 4.98 5.99
C SER A 200 -11.52 4.56 5.95
N GLN A 201 -11.22 3.27 5.79
CA GLN A 201 -9.85 2.77 5.64
C GLN A 201 -9.16 3.37 4.41
N SER A 202 -9.85 3.41 3.27
CA SER A 202 -9.35 4.06 2.05
C SER A 202 -8.94 5.52 2.32
N ALA A 203 -9.80 6.27 3.01
CA ALA A 203 -9.54 7.67 3.34
C ALA A 203 -8.34 7.85 4.26
N ILE A 204 -8.15 6.97 5.25
CA ILE A 204 -6.97 6.95 6.13
C ILE A 204 -5.69 6.78 5.29
N TYR A 205 -5.67 5.79 4.41
CA TYR A 205 -4.52 5.53 3.53
C TYR A 205 -4.23 6.70 2.59
N VAL A 206 -5.26 7.27 1.93
CA VAL A 206 -5.08 8.41 1.02
C VAL A 206 -4.61 9.66 1.77
N ALA A 207 -5.16 9.93 2.96
CA ALA A 207 -4.70 11.01 3.84
C ALA A 207 -3.23 10.83 4.23
N ALA A 208 -2.82 9.62 4.60
CA ALA A 208 -1.44 9.31 4.94
C ALA A 208 -0.47 9.48 3.76
N ALA A 209 -0.85 9.00 2.57
CA ALA A 209 -0.06 9.19 1.36
C ALA A 209 0.10 10.67 1.00
N HIS A 210 -0.98 11.47 1.14
CA HIS A 210 -0.92 12.92 0.93
C HIS A 210 -0.04 13.60 1.98
N ALA A 211 -0.14 13.24 3.26
CA ALA A 211 0.69 13.80 4.33
C ALA A 211 2.19 13.57 4.09
N LEU A 212 2.57 12.37 3.63
CA LEU A 212 3.96 12.01 3.31
C LEU A 212 4.48 12.74 2.06
N LYS A 213 3.61 13.01 1.06
CA LYS A 213 3.95 13.68 -0.20
C LYS A 213 2.89 14.71 -0.62
N PRO A 214 2.83 15.89 0.02
CA PRO A 214 1.77 16.88 -0.21
C PRO A 214 1.83 17.55 -1.59
N ASN A 215 2.99 17.50 -2.25
CA ASN A 215 3.22 18.09 -3.56
C ASN A 215 2.68 17.24 -4.73
N TYR A 216 2.25 15.99 -4.47
CA TYR A 216 1.69 15.11 -5.49
C TYR A 216 0.23 15.48 -5.76
N SER A 217 -0.05 16.08 -6.92
CA SER A 217 -1.38 16.55 -7.33
C SER A 217 -2.43 15.43 -7.30
N VAL A 218 -2.05 14.22 -7.73
CA VAL A 218 -2.91 13.03 -7.71
C VAL A 218 -3.41 12.72 -6.30
N TYR A 219 -2.54 12.83 -5.28
CA TYR A 219 -2.92 12.56 -3.89
C TYR A 219 -3.84 13.64 -3.34
N ARG A 220 -3.60 14.90 -3.70
CA ARG A 220 -4.48 16.02 -3.34
C ARG A 220 -5.89 15.82 -3.91
N SER A 221 -5.99 15.43 -5.18
CA SER A 221 -7.27 15.18 -5.84
C SER A 221 -8.01 13.99 -5.20
N ALA A 222 -7.31 12.89 -4.94
CA ALA A 222 -7.89 11.73 -4.27
C ALA A 222 -8.33 12.06 -2.84
N LEU A 223 -7.54 12.83 -2.08
CA LEU A 223 -7.90 13.26 -0.74
C LEU A 223 -9.18 14.10 -0.75
N ARG A 224 -9.35 15.00 -1.72
CA ARG A 224 -10.59 15.79 -1.85
C ARG A 224 -11.83 14.90 -1.99
N LEU A 225 -11.72 13.77 -2.69
CA LEU A 225 -12.81 12.82 -2.87
C LEU A 225 -13.15 12.08 -1.58
N VAL A 226 -12.13 11.63 -0.83
CA VAL A 226 -12.34 10.72 0.31
C VAL A 226 -12.31 11.41 1.67
N ARG A 227 -11.98 12.71 1.75
CA ARG A 227 -11.83 13.42 3.03
C ARG A 227 -13.09 13.37 3.89
N SER A 228 -14.28 13.43 3.29
CA SER A 228 -15.54 13.33 4.04
C SER A 228 -15.81 11.94 4.62
N MET A 229 -15.03 10.93 4.24
CA MET A 229 -15.10 9.56 4.76
C MET A 229 -14.21 9.36 6.00
N LEU A 230 -13.42 10.38 6.37
CA LEU A 230 -12.71 10.43 7.64
C LEU A 230 -13.66 10.88 8.76
N PRO A 231 -13.51 10.35 9.99
CA PRO A 231 -14.23 10.84 11.15
C PRO A 231 -13.61 12.14 11.70
N LEU A 232 -13.67 13.22 10.91
CA LEU A 232 -13.09 14.52 11.26
C LEU A 232 -13.63 15.03 12.62
N PRO A 233 -12.78 15.64 13.47
CA PRO A 233 -11.39 16.06 13.25
C PRO A 233 -10.35 14.96 13.52
N TYR A 234 -10.75 13.70 13.54
CA TYR A 234 -9.89 12.55 13.83
C TYR A 234 -9.56 11.78 12.55
N LEU A 235 -8.48 10.98 12.61
CA LEU A 235 -8.11 10.07 11.53
C LEU A 235 -8.91 8.77 11.62
N LYS A 236 -9.10 8.25 12.84
CA LYS A 236 -9.87 7.03 13.08
C LYS A 236 -10.65 7.14 14.39
N VAL A 237 -11.85 6.59 14.38
CA VAL A 237 -12.70 6.38 15.56
C VAL A 237 -13.18 4.95 15.52
N GLY A 238 -13.25 4.28 16.66
CA GLY A 238 -13.75 2.91 16.75
C GLY A 238 -13.79 2.42 18.19
N TYR A 239 -14.22 1.18 18.38
CA TYR A 239 -14.24 0.57 19.71
C TYR A 239 -13.07 -0.38 19.89
N LEU A 240 -12.53 -0.38 21.10
CA LEU A 240 -11.54 -1.35 21.59
C LEU A 240 -11.92 -1.72 23.02
N THR A 241 -11.61 -2.95 23.38
CA THR A 241 -11.72 -3.45 24.75
C THR A 241 -10.37 -3.24 25.44
N ALA A 242 -10.39 -2.61 26.61
CA ALA A 242 -9.19 -2.19 27.30
C ALA A 242 -9.31 -2.41 28.82
N PRO A 243 -8.20 -2.61 29.54
CA PRO A 243 -8.22 -2.70 30.99
C PRO A 243 -8.51 -1.32 31.64
N PRO A 244 -8.81 -1.28 32.95
CA PRO A 244 -8.76 -0.03 33.70
C PRO A 244 -7.39 0.64 33.55
N ALA A 245 -7.36 1.97 33.36
CA ALA A 245 -6.11 2.67 33.06
C ALA A 245 -5.06 2.61 34.19
N ASP A 246 -5.48 2.34 35.43
CA ASP A 246 -4.60 2.17 36.59
C ASP A 246 -4.23 0.71 36.88
N ASP A 247 -4.82 -0.25 36.17
CA ASP A 247 -4.54 -1.69 36.33
C ASP A 247 -4.46 -2.42 34.98
N PRO A 248 -3.32 -2.33 34.26
CA PRO A 248 -3.14 -2.93 32.94
C PRO A 248 -3.25 -4.46 32.91
N VAL A 249 -3.15 -5.12 34.07
CA VAL A 249 -3.21 -6.58 34.24
C VAL A 249 -4.50 -7.02 34.94
N ALA A 250 -5.52 -6.17 34.93
CA ALA A 250 -6.80 -6.47 35.56
C ALA A 250 -7.43 -7.76 35.01
N PRO A 251 -8.18 -8.51 35.83
CA PRO A 251 -8.97 -9.65 35.37
C PRO A 251 -9.91 -9.28 34.22
N HIS A 252 -10.15 -10.19 33.28
CA HIS A 252 -10.95 -9.94 32.06
C HIS A 252 -12.32 -9.30 32.32
N LYS A 253 -12.96 -9.63 33.45
CA LYS A 253 -14.25 -9.05 33.87
C LYS A 253 -14.24 -7.53 34.11
N HIS A 254 -13.06 -6.93 34.25
CA HIS A 254 -12.88 -5.48 34.43
C HIS A 254 -12.46 -4.78 33.14
N TRP A 255 -12.23 -5.51 32.06
CA TRP A 255 -11.95 -4.91 30.77
C TRP A 255 -13.25 -4.36 30.20
N GLU A 256 -13.22 -3.09 29.80
CA GLU A 256 -14.39 -2.38 29.30
C GLU A 256 -14.21 -2.12 27.81
N ARG A 257 -15.28 -2.38 27.04
CA ARG A 257 -15.35 -1.97 25.65
C ARG A 257 -15.69 -0.48 25.61
N SER A 258 -14.77 0.33 25.11
CA SER A 258 -14.92 1.78 25.04
C SER A 258 -14.59 2.30 23.64
N GLN A 259 -15.06 3.51 23.33
CA GLN A 259 -14.68 4.18 22.10
C GLN A 259 -13.27 4.77 22.25
N PHE A 260 -12.48 4.70 21.18
CA PHE A 260 -11.16 5.31 21.04
C PHE A 260 -11.15 6.21 19.82
N ILE A 261 -10.39 7.30 19.92
CA ILE A 261 -10.09 8.24 18.83
C ILE A 261 -8.59 8.26 18.58
N LEU A 262 -8.20 8.34 17.31
CA LEU A 262 -6.82 8.53 16.89
C LEU A 262 -6.74 9.81 16.06
N ASN A 263 -5.97 10.79 16.54
CA ASN A 263 -5.66 12.01 15.82
C ASN A 263 -4.20 11.98 15.30
N HIS A 264 -3.60 13.15 15.07
CA HIS A 264 -2.24 13.27 14.57
C HIS A 264 -1.14 13.19 15.66
N THR A 265 -1.51 13.26 16.94
CA THR A 265 -0.60 13.26 18.10
C THR A 265 -0.83 12.12 19.09
N GLU A 266 -2.03 11.57 19.21
CA GLU A 266 -2.38 10.59 20.24
C GLU A 266 -3.52 9.65 19.85
N LEU A 267 -3.49 8.47 20.47
CA LEU A 267 -4.61 7.54 20.60
C LEU A 267 -5.22 7.72 22.00
N GLN A 268 -6.51 7.97 22.09
CA GLN A 268 -7.18 8.30 23.36
C GLN A 268 -8.51 7.57 23.51
N GLN A 269 -8.79 7.05 24.70
CA GLN A 269 -10.11 6.54 25.10
C GLN A 269 -11.08 7.70 25.34
N VAL A 270 -12.27 7.62 24.75
CA VAL A 270 -13.33 8.63 24.85
C VAL A 270 -14.16 8.42 26.12
N ASN A 271 -14.59 9.52 26.72
CA ASN A 271 -15.46 9.53 27.89
C ASN A 271 -16.94 9.66 27.46
N ASP A 272 -17.79 8.71 27.86
CA ASP A 272 -19.23 8.73 27.55
C ASP A 272 -19.96 9.97 28.15
N SER A 273 -19.38 10.63 29.17
CA SER A 273 -20.00 11.75 29.89
C SER A 273 -19.88 13.12 29.22
N GLU A 274 -19.15 13.27 28.11
CA GLU A 274 -19.06 14.56 27.38
C GLU A 274 -20.20 14.79 26.36
N SER A 275 -21.13 13.83 26.22
CA SER A 275 -22.27 13.91 25.28
C SER A 275 -23.61 14.34 25.90
N ALA A 276 -23.67 14.57 27.23
CA ALA A 276 -24.89 14.95 27.93
C ALA A 276 -24.78 16.34 28.59
N PRO A 277 -25.83 17.19 28.57
CA PRO A 277 -25.81 18.44 29.30
C PRO A 277 -25.76 18.14 30.81
N VAL A 278 -24.68 18.59 31.44
CA VAL A 278 -24.37 18.38 32.86
C VAL A 278 -25.50 18.88 33.75
N LYS A 279 -26.18 17.96 34.44
CA LYS A 279 -26.84 18.28 35.71
C LYS A 279 -25.82 18.08 36.82
N ALA A 280 -25.42 19.18 37.44
CA ALA A 280 -24.57 19.18 38.61
C ALA A 280 -25.28 18.45 39.77
N ASN A 281 -24.71 17.34 40.23
CA ASN A 281 -24.70 17.00 41.64
C ASN A 281 -23.59 15.98 41.97
N ALA A 282 -22.70 16.47 42.85
CA ALA A 282 -21.79 15.82 43.78
C ALA A 282 -21.61 14.29 43.71
N LEU A 283 -20.35 13.88 43.56
CA LEU A 283 -19.54 13.17 44.57
C LEU A 283 -18.08 13.20 44.10
N VAL A 284 -17.13 13.12 45.02
CA VAL A 284 -15.69 13.02 44.71
C VAL A 284 -15.45 11.64 44.08
N GLU A 285 -15.81 11.49 42.82
CA GLU A 285 -15.38 10.36 42.02
C GLU A 285 -13.89 10.54 41.76
N LYS A 286 -13.12 9.55 42.22
CA LYS A 286 -11.72 9.35 41.85
C LYS A 286 -11.65 9.52 40.33
N ALA A 287 -11.03 10.59 39.83
CA ALA A 287 -11.03 10.92 38.41
C ALA A 287 -10.68 9.67 37.60
N LYS A 288 -11.66 9.10 36.87
CA LYS A 288 -11.49 7.87 36.11
C LYS A 288 -10.32 8.15 35.15
N ARG A 289 -9.17 7.50 35.35
CA ARG A 289 -8.03 7.65 34.46
C ARG A 289 -8.38 6.95 33.16
N PHE A 290 -8.06 7.57 32.04
CA PHE A 290 -8.34 7.06 30.70
C PHE A 290 -7.04 6.63 30.05
N ILE A 291 -7.12 5.64 29.17
CA ILE A 291 -5.97 5.23 28.38
C ILE A 291 -5.69 6.30 27.32
N LYS A 292 -4.46 6.80 27.35
CA LYS A 292 -3.92 7.73 26.38
C LYS A 292 -2.52 7.25 25.98
N VAL A 293 -2.25 7.24 24.68
CA VAL A 293 -0.94 6.91 24.11
C VAL A 293 -0.54 8.03 23.17
N ASP A 294 0.48 8.79 23.55
CA ASP A 294 1.07 9.80 22.66
C ASP A 294 1.88 9.11 21.57
N VAL A 295 1.71 9.56 20.33
CA VAL A 295 2.40 9.00 19.15
C VAL A 295 3.92 9.10 19.30
N ALA A 296 4.40 10.16 19.96
CA ALA A 296 5.81 10.37 20.24
C ALA A 296 6.42 9.30 21.18
N ASP A 297 5.59 8.65 22.00
CA ASP A 297 6.04 7.63 22.95
C ASP A 297 5.98 6.21 22.36
N ILE A 298 5.40 6.03 21.17
CA ILE A 298 5.28 4.72 20.53
C ILE A 298 6.67 4.21 20.12
N VAL A 299 7.02 3.02 20.60
CA VAL A 299 8.23 2.28 20.23
C VAL A 299 7.92 1.23 19.17
N SER A 300 6.81 0.49 19.32
CA SER A 300 6.36 -0.49 18.33
C SER A 300 4.87 -0.79 18.48
N VAL A 301 4.23 -1.19 17.39
CA VAL A 301 2.84 -1.67 17.39
C VAL A 301 2.76 -3.01 16.70
N SER A 302 2.16 -4.01 17.36
CA SER A 302 2.02 -5.37 16.83
C SER A 302 0.70 -6.01 17.22
N THR A 303 0.28 -7.01 16.45
CA THR A 303 -0.74 -7.95 16.91
C THR A 303 -0.22 -8.68 18.15
N CYS A 304 -1.13 -9.09 19.03
CA CYS A 304 -0.81 -9.74 20.30
C CYS A 304 -1.70 -10.97 20.48
N SER A 305 -1.09 -12.09 20.83
CA SER A 305 -1.76 -13.36 21.14
C SER A 305 -1.45 -13.81 22.57
N ASP A 306 -1.22 -12.85 23.47
CA ASP A 306 -0.97 -13.14 24.87
C ASP A 306 -2.21 -13.78 25.51
N LEU A 307 -2.00 -14.89 26.23
CA LEU A 307 -3.04 -15.64 26.91
C LEU A 307 -3.70 -14.84 28.04
N THR A 308 -3.08 -13.77 28.51
CA THR A 308 -3.67 -12.87 29.52
C THR A 308 -4.69 -11.90 28.92
N LEU A 309 -4.83 -11.80 27.59
CA LEU A 309 -5.82 -10.93 26.97
C LEU A 309 -7.22 -11.57 26.97
N PRO A 310 -8.30 -10.78 27.09
CA PRO A 310 -9.63 -11.26 26.81
C PRO A 310 -9.75 -11.85 25.40
N PRO A 311 -10.76 -12.72 25.14
CA PRO A 311 -11.03 -13.24 23.81
C PRO A 311 -11.21 -12.11 22.78
N GLY A 312 -10.50 -12.21 21.66
CA GLY A 312 -10.58 -11.23 20.57
C GLY A 312 -9.25 -11.08 19.84
N ALA A 313 -9.15 -10.06 19.00
CA ALA A 313 -7.96 -9.77 18.23
C ALA A 313 -7.08 -8.78 19.01
N GLY A 314 -6.01 -9.29 19.65
CA GLY A 314 -5.16 -8.50 20.54
C GLY A 314 -4.21 -7.55 19.80
N LEU A 315 -4.00 -6.37 20.40
CA LEU A 315 -3.10 -5.31 19.98
C LEU A 315 -2.15 -4.98 21.14
N CYS A 316 -0.85 -4.90 20.86
CA CYS A 316 0.14 -4.38 21.79
C CYS A 316 0.80 -3.14 21.21
N ILE A 317 0.75 -2.04 21.97
CA ILE A 317 1.47 -0.80 21.69
C ILE A 317 2.56 -0.68 22.75
N ASN A 318 3.80 -0.97 22.39
CA ASN A 318 4.93 -0.71 23.28
C ASN A 318 5.22 0.79 23.27
N THR A 319 5.24 1.39 24.46
CA THR A 319 5.63 2.80 24.64
C THR A 319 6.90 2.93 25.47
N THR A 320 7.48 4.12 25.52
CA THR A 320 8.56 4.49 26.44
C THR A 320 8.18 4.32 27.92
N HIS A 321 6.88 4.27 28.24
CA HIS A 321 6.33 4.12 29.58
C HIS A 321 5.84 2.68 29.89
N GLY A 322 5.99 1.76 28.94
CA GLY A 322 5.54 0.38 29.05
C GLY A 322 4.51 -0.02 27.99
N PRO A 323 4.13 -1.32 27.93
CA PRO A 323 3.17 -1.81 26.95
C PRO A 323 1.74 -1.41 27.32
N VAL A 324 0.97 -1.04 26.30
CA VAL A 324 -0.49 -0.86 26.37
C VAL A 324 -1.14 -1.95 25.54
N PHE A 325 -2.02 -2.73 26.19
CA PHE A 325 -2.74 -3.82 25.56
C PHE A 325 -4.20 -3.45 25.31
N LEU A 326 -4.67 -3.71 24.11
CA LEU A 326 -6.03 -3.44 23.65
C LEU A 326 -6.54 -4.66 22.88
N VAL A 327 -7.85 -4.87 22.83
CA VAL A 327 -8.47 -5.97 22.09
C VAL A 327 -9.52 -5.41 21.14
N ALA A 328 -9.40 -5.72 19.86
CA ALA A 328 -10.41 -5.40 18.86
C ALA A 328 -11.45 -6.53 18.75
N ASP A 329 -12.67 -6.17 18.38
CA ASP A 329 -13.80 -7.10 18.25
C ASP A 329 -13.55 -8.18 17.17
N THR A 330 -12.81 -7.82 16.09
CA THR A 330 -12.46 -8.72 14.99
C THR A 330 -11.03 -8.49 14.50
N TRP A 331 -10.48 -9.46 13.77
CA TRP A 331 -9.14 -9.34 13.16
C TRP A 331 -9.09 -8.24 12.09
N GLU A 332 -10.19 -8.03 11.36
CA GLU A 332 -10.32 -6.95 10.37
C GLU A 332 -10.32 -5.56 11.05
N SER A 333 -10.99 -5.44 12.19
CA SER A 333 -10.96 -4.22 13.01
C SER A 333 -9.57 -3.96 13.57
N LEU A 334 -8.89 -5.01 14.05
CA LEU A 334 -7.50 -4.94 14.51
C LEU A 334 -6.56 -4.44 13.40
N ASP A 335 -6.66 -5.01 12.21
CA ASP A 335 -5.89 -4.58 11.04
C ASP A 335 -6.08 -3.08 10.77
N GLY A 336 -7.32 -2.60 10.81
CA GLY A 336 -7.63 -1.19 10.60
C GLY A 336 -7.04 -0.27 11.68
N TRP A 337 -6.96 -0.73 12.94
CA TRP A 337 -6.29 0.01 14.02
C TRP A 337 -4.78 -0.02 13.88
N LEU A 338 -4.21 -1.19 13.61
CA LEU A 338 -2.79 -1.41 13.42
C LEU A 338 -2.24 -0.54 12.29
N ASP A 339 -2.94 -0.56 11.14
CA ASP A 339 -2.59 0.25 9.96
C ASP A 339 -2.66 1.75 10.31
N ALA A 340 -3.75 2.22 10.92
CA ALA A 340 -3.92 3.64 11.24
C ALA A 340 -2.85 4.16 12.21
N ILE A 341 -2.57 3.44 13.31
CA ILE A 341 -1.57 3.86 14.30
C ILE A 341 -0.18 3.88 13.66
N ARG A 342 0.19 2.86 12.88
CA ARG A 342 1.48 2.80 12.17
C ARG A 342 1.63 3.92 11.15
N LEU A 343 0.57 4.28 10.43
CA LEU A 343 0.58 5.40 9.48
C LEU A 343 0.79 6.73 10.20
N VAL A 344 0.07 6.99 11.29
CA VAL A 344 0.24 8.22 12.10
C VAL A 344 1.67 8.30 12.64
N TYR A 345 2.18 7.22 13.21
CA TYR A 345 3.56 7.15 13.70
C TYR A 345 4.58 7.39 12.59
N THR A 346 4.37 6.80 11.41
CA THR A 346 5.26 7.01 10.25
C THR A 346 5.29 8.47 9.82
N ILE A 347 4.12 9.12 9.76
CA ILE A 347 4.00 10.54 9.42
C ILE A 347 4.72 11.40 10.46
N PHE A 348 4.55 11.09 11.75
CA PHE A 348 5.26 11.74 12.84
C PHE A 348 6.78 11.58 12.72
N ALA A 349 7.27 10.36 12.53
CA ALA A 349 8.69 10.06 12.37
C ALA A 349 9.33 10.74 11.14
N ARG A 350 8.52 11.08 10.13
CA ARG A 350 8.95 11.85 8.95
C ARG A 350 8.79 13.37 9.11
N GLY A 351 8.40 13.86 10.29
CA GLY A 351 8.22 15.28 10.57
C GLY A 351 7.07 15.91 9.79
N LYS A 352 6.00 15.14 9.54
CA LYS A 352 4.82 15.55 8.74
C LYS A 352 3.53 15.63 9.56
N THR A 353 3.65 15.67 10.88
CA THR A 353 2.51 15.77 11.81
C THR A 353 1.60 16.96 11.50
N ASP A 354 2.17 18.15 11.26
CA ASP A 354 1.37 19.36 10.95
C ASP A 354 0.59 19.24 9.65
N VAL A 355 1.12 18.50 8.67
CA VAL A 355 0.42 18.24 7.40
C VAL A 355 -0.79 17.36 7.66
N LEU A 356 -0.64 16.29 8.45
CA LEU A 356 -1.76 15.43 8.84
C LEU A 356 -2.78 16.19 9.67
N ALA A 357 -2.33 17.05 10.61
CA ALA A 357 -3.19 17.92 11.38
C ALA A 357 -4.08 18.76 10.45
N GLY A 358 -3.49 19.49 9.50
CA GLY A 358 -4.24 20.30 8.53
C GLY A 358 -5.23 19.49 7.68
N ILE A 359 -4.92 18.22 7.36
CA ILE A 359 -5.85 17.35 6.63
C ILE A 359 -7.11 17.07 7.46
N ILE A 360 -6.94 16.72 8.74
CA ILE A 360 -8.04 16.26 9.60
C ILE A 360 -8.78 17.41 10.31
N THR A 361 -8.13 18.53 10.60
CA THR A 361 -8.78 19.67 11.29
C THR A 361 -9.39 20.70 10.34
N GLY A 362 -8.91 20.77 9.09
CA GLY A 362 -9.35 21.75 8.09
C GLY A 362 -8.45 22.98 8.01
#